data_AF-A0AAW5CZR2-F1
#
_entry.id   AF-A0AAW5CZR2-F1
#
_cell.length_a   1.000
_cell.length_b   1.000
_cell.length_c   1.000
_cell.angle_alpha   90.00
_cell.angle_beta   90.00
_cell.angle_gamma   90.00
#
_symmetry.space_group_name_H-M   'P 1'
#
loop_
_entity.id
_entity.type
_entity.pdbx_description
1 polymer ?
#
loop_
_entity_poly.entity_id
_entity_poly.type
_entity_poly.pdbx_seq_one_letter_code
_entity_poly.pdbx_strand_id
1 'polypeptide(L)'
;MRKSVYSFLVMALSAIPSAVASQAQLFEELSEKMSRWQTSEPSDEELSEFEQYKRQQLSEFADYVEEHFEEYDAFRDNVIQQWGDITVSDQAAFVTYSDDLSSRMVVDFEANELVVSIRHAADEKVSQAQLQALYKEFIAKDRAVIDVFNADTLAINQSETTKREVDNAARAKALIAAKKQIDSQFEQQQRYIERQTDEAIIDGEDTKLAEAQQQAQQKKLELLKQKRLKKLLETASNTGKSEATVVSEIVLKLPKQTELSKHRAERYVSQVNAQAKRFDIEPSLIFAVMHTESHFNPMAKSHIPAFGLMQIVPTSAGVDVNRMLYNRDEPMSAPYLYVTDNNIEAGTAYLNILDKRYLSKIQNPISRKYCIIAAYNTGAGNVARVFNADDSRSIIKAAKIINSLSPENVLAALDKSLPYDETKHYLDKVLTREKLYIAPEEGIAQKL
;
A
#
# COMPACT_ATOMS: atom_id res chain seq x y z
N MET A 1 0.73 -39.46 24.14
CA MET A 1 -0.08 -38.29 24.57
C MET A 1 0.81 -37.06 24.64
N ARG A 2 0.92 -36.31 23.54
CA ARG A 2 1.52 -34.97 23.49
C ARG A 2 0.47 -34.06 22.85
N LYS A 3 0.01 -33.07 23.61
CA LYS A 3 -0.95 -32.07 23.17
C LYS A 3 -0.20 -31.02 22.35
N SER A 4 -0.63 -30.79 21.12
CA SER A 4 -0.15 -29.73 20.24
C SER A 4 -0.81 -28.42 20.66
N VAL A 5 0.00 -27.40 20.93
CA VAL A 5 -0.42 -26.03 21.22
C VAL A 5 -0.46 -25.29 19.89
N TYR A 6 -1.65 -24.86 19.46
CA TYR A 6 -1.81 -23.89 18.38
C TYR A 6 -2.33 -22.60 19.03
N SER A 7 -1.39 -21.71 19.34
CA SER A 7 -1.66 -20.31 19.64
C SER A 7 -1.15 -19.54 18.42
N PHE A 8 -2.05 -18.89 17.69
CA PHE A 8 -1.78 -17.88 16.65
C PHE A 8 -1.12 -16.63 17.24
N LEU A 9 0.13 -16.82 17.66
CA LEU A 9 1.11 -15.76 17.71
C LEU A 9 1.75 -15.70 16.32
N VAL A 10 1.15 -14.99 15.35
CA VAL A 10 1.80 -14.80 14.04
C VAL A 10 2.80 -13.65 14.14
N MET A 11 3.86 -13.87 14.91
CA MET A 11 5.22 -13.55 14.48
C MET A 11 6.24 -14.35 15.31
N ALA A 12 6.81 -15.39 14.72
CA ALA A 12 8.10 -15.99 15.04
C ALA A 12 8.50 -16.81 13.79
N LEU A 13 9.46 -16.42 12.94
CA LEU A 13 10.85 -16.14 13.28
C LEU A 13 11.33 -16.91 14.51
N SER A 14 11.50 -18.23 14.34
CA SER A 14 12.72 -18.91 14.81
C SER A 14 12.75 -20.37 14.38
N ALA A 15 13.12 -20.60 13.12
CA ALA A 15 14.09 -21.63 12.75
C ALA A 15 14.64 -21.30 11.37
N ILE A 16 15.36 -20.18 11.29
CA ILE A 16 16.30 -20.03 10.19
C ILE A 16 17.63 -19.41 10.66
N PRO A 17 18.38 -20.04 11.60
CA PRO A 17 19.77 -19.63 11.79
C PRO A 17 20.58 -19.80 10.50
N SER A 18 20.13 -20.66 9.57
CA SER A 18 20.81 -20.99 8.33
C SER A 18 20.48 -20.10 7.13
N ALA A 19 19.33 -19.43 7.06
CA ALA A 19 18.93 -18.58 5.93
C ALA A 19 18.80 -17.09 6.25
N VAL A 20 18.76 -16.69 7.54
CA VAL A 20 19.18 -15.33 7.92
C VAL A 20 20.71 -15.22 7.81
N ALA A 21 21.44 -16.28 8.18
CA ALA A 21 22.86 -16.40 7.88
C ALA A 21 23.11 -16.49 6.37
N SER A 22 22.31 -17.24 5.59
CA SER A 22 22.48 -17.26 4.13
C SER A 22 22.14 -15.92 3.47
N GLN A 23 21.14 -15.17 3.95
CA GLN A 23 20.86 -13.81 3.46
C GLN A 23 22.02 -12.88 3.79
N ALA A 24 22.49 -12.84 5.04
CA ALA A 24 23.62 -11.99 5.44
C ALA A 24 24.91 -12.33 4.65
N GLN A 25 25.20 -13.62 4.43
CA GLN A 25 26.34 -14.05 3.60
C GLN A 25 26.15 -13.69 2.12
N LEU A 26 24.92 -13.78 1.59
CA LEU A 26 24.59 -13.36 0.23
C LEU A 26 24.82 -11.84 0.07
N PHE A 27 24.39 -11.04 1.05
CA PHE A 27 24.55 -9.58 1.05
C PHE A 27 26.00 -9.12 1.30
N GLU A 28 26.82 -9.91 2.00
CA GLU A 28 28.24 -9.64 2.23
C GLU A 28 29.08 -9.96 0.97
N GLU A 29 28.84 -11.11 0.32
CA GLU A 29 29.40 -11.43 -1.01
C GLU A 29 28.97 -10.38 -2.06
N LEU A 30 27.74 -9.87 -1.97
CA LEU A 30 27.20 -8.80 -2.81
C LEU A 30 27.94 -7.47 -2.58
N SER A 31 28.20 -7.10 -1.32
CA SER A 31 28.95 -5.89 -0.98
C SER A 31 30.40 -5.94 -1.49
N GLU A 32 31.02 -7.12 -1.46
CA GLU A 32 32.38 -7.36 -1.95
C GLU A 32 32.45 -7.32 -3.49
N LYS A 33 31.50 -7.95 -4.19
CA LYS A 33 31.40 -7.88 -5.66
C LYS A 33 31.06 -6.47 -6.14
N MET A 34 30.20 -5.74 -5.43
CA MET A 34 29.84 -4.35 -5.75
C MET A 34 31.00 -3.35 -5.50
N SER A 35 31.80 -3.56 -4.46
CA SER A 35 33.01 -2.74 -4.23
C SER A 35 34.03 -2.88 -5.37
N ARG A 36 34.04 -4.02 -6.07
CA ARG A 36 34.87 -4.24 -7.27
C ARG A 36 34.25 -3.56 -8.50
N TRP A 37 32.94 -3.61 -8.64
CA TRP A 37 32.20 -3.01 -9.76
C TRP A 37 32.25 -1.46 -9.79
N GLN A 38 32.21 -0.79 -8.62
CA GLN A 38 32.32 0.68 -8.52
C GLN A 38 33.66 1.26 -9.01
N THR A 39 34.65 0.41 -9.29
CA THR A 39 36.00 0.83 -9.70
C THR A 39 36.33 0.55 -11.18
N SER A 40 35.39 0.02 -11.97
CA SER A 40 35.64 -0.37 -13.37
C SER A 40 34.49 0.02 -14.30
N GLU A 41 34.81 0.44 -15.53
CA GLU A 41 33.83 0.49 -16.64
C GLU A 41 33.43 -0.95 -16.99
N PRO A 42 32.14 -1.32 -16.85
CA PRO A 42 31.71 -2.69 -17.07
C PRO A 42 31.75 -3.06 -18.55
N SER A 43 32.18 -4.28 -18.83
CA SER A 43 32.14 -4.90 -20.15
C SER A 43 30.71 -5.25 -20.59
N ASP A 44 30.49 -5.46 -21.90
CA ASP A 44 29.19 -5.89 -22.44
C ASP A 44 28.69 -7.22 -21.83
N GLU A 45 29.61 -8.08 -21.38
CA GLU A 45 29.30 -9.35 -20.72
C GLU A 45 28.77 -9.13 -19.29
N GLU A 46 29.36 -8.19 -18.54
CA GLU A 46 28.91 -7.79 -17.20
C GLU A 46 27.55 -7.06 -17.26
N LEU A 47 27.29 -6.28 -18.31
CA LEU A 47 25.96 -5.67 -18.55
C LEU A 47 24.90 -6.75 -18.84
N SER A 48 25.24 -7.80 -19.59
CA SER A 48 24.35 -8.93 -19.86
C SER A 48 24.05 -9.75 -18.60
N GLU A 49 25.06 -10.04 -17.78
CA GLU A 49 24.88 -10.73 -16.49
C GLU A 49 24.02 -9.91 -15.51
N PHE A 50 24.22 -8.59 -15.47
CA PHE A 50 23.42 -7.68 -14.66
C PHE A 50 21.95 -7.65 -15.08
N GLU A 51 21.68 -7.54 -16.39
CA GLU A 51 20.31 -7.60 -16.94
C GLU A 51 19.63 -8.96 -16.70
N GLN A 52 20.39 -10.05 -16.61
CA GLN A 52 19.85 -11.35 -16.20
C GLN A 52 19.50 -11.37 -14.71
N TYR A 53 20.35 -10.84 -13.84
CA TYR A 53 20.11 -10.73 -12.40
C TYR A 53 18.87 -9.87 -12.10
N LYS A 54 18.74 -8.69 -12.73
CA LYS A 54 17.57 -7.81 -12.58
C LYS A 54 16.28 -8.52 -12.98
N ARG A 55 16.29 -9.26 -14.09
CA ARG A 55 15.14 -10.07 -14.54
C ARG A 55 14.81 -11.19 -13.55
N GLN A 56 15.81 -11.84 -12.96
CA GLN A 56 15.59 -12.84 -11.93
C GLN A 56 14.90 -12.23 -10.70
N GLN A 57 15.37 -11.08 -10.21
CA GLN A 57 14.75 -10.39 -9.06
C GLN A 57 13.30 -9.97 -9.32
N LEU A 58 12.99 -9.49 -10.53
CA LEU A 58 11.62 -9.18 -10.92
C LEU A 58 10.74 -10.44 -10.99
N SER A 59 11.30 -11.58 -11.44
CA SER A 59 10.59 -12.86 -11.44
C SER A 59 10.33 -13.36 -10.02
N GLU A 60 11.33 -13.30 -9.14
CA GLU A 60 11.20 -13.67 -7.72
C GLU A 60 10.13 -12.83 -7.02
N PHE A 61 10.06 -11.52 -7.32
CA PHE A 61 8.99 -10.66 -6.81
C PHE A 61 7.61 -11.06 -7.35
N ALA A 62 7.51 -11.43 -8.63
CA ALA A 62 6.24 -11.90 -9.21
C ALA A 62 5.76 -13.21 -8.56
N ASP A 63 6.68 -14.09 -8.19
CA ASP A 63 6.35 -15.34 -7.48
C ASP A 63 5.95 -15.05 -6.03
N TYR A 64 6.64 -14.12 -5.35
CA TYR A 64 6.24 -13.61 -4.03
C TYR A 64 4.83 -12.98 -4.04
N VAL A 65 4.48 -12.22 -5.08
CA VAL A 65 3.13 -11.66 -5.26
C VAL A 65 2.08 -12.77 -5.31
N GLU A 66 2.34 -13.84 -6.05
CA GLU A 66 1.43 -14.97 -6.17
C GLU A 66 1.24 -15.69 -4.83
N GLU A 67 2.33 -16.03 -4.14
CA GLU A 67 2.31 -16.64 -2.80
C GLU A 67 1.56 -15.76 -1.80
N HIS A 68 1.86 -14.46 -1.78
CA HIS A 68 1.18 -13.49 -0.91
C HIS A 68 -0.33 -13.46 -1.15
N PHE A 69 -0.78 -13.44 -2.41
CA PHE A 69 -2.21 -13.46 -2.71
C PHE A 69 -2.86 -14.80 -2.36
N GLU A 70 -2.15 -15.92 -2.48
CA GLU A 70 -2.68 -17.23 -2.10
C GLU A 70 -2.93 -17.33 -0.59
N GLU A 71 -1.99 -16.88 0.23
CA GLU A 71 -2.11 -16.81 1.68
C GLU A 71 -3.23 -15.85 2.09
N TYR A 72 -3.24 -14.65 1.49
CA TYR A 72 -4.25 -13.64 1.74
C TYR A 72 -5.66 -14.15 1.40
N ASP A 73 -5.85 -14.73 0.21
CA ASP A 73 -7.13 -15.27 -0.22
C ASP A 73 -7.59 -16.43 0.67
N ALA A 74 -6.67 -17.31 1.10
CA ALA A 74 -7.00 -18.39 2.02
C ALA A 74 -7.49 -17.85 3.37
N PHE A 75 -6.82 -16.82 3.90
CA PHE A 75 -7.24 -16.17 5.14
C PHE A 75 -8.60 -15.48 4.99
N ARG A 76 -8.78 -14.66 3.96
CA ARG A 76 -10.05 -13.98 3.65
C ARG A 76 -11.18 -14.98 3.51
N ASP A 77 -10.98 -16.06 2.77
CA ASP A 77 -12.01 -17.07 2.54
C ASP A 77 -12.40 -17.79 3.83
N ASN A 78 -11.43 -18.06 4.72
CA ASN A 78 -11.71 -18.57 6.07
C ASN A 78 -12.53 -17.55 6.88
N VAL A 79 -12.18 -16.26 6.85
CA VAL A 79 -12.95 -15.19 7.52
C VAL A 79 -14.37 -15.13 6.98
N ILE A 80 -14.60 -15.20 5.66
CA ILE A 80 -15.95 -15.21 5.08
C ILE A 80 -16.78 -16.37 5.63
N GLN A 81 -16.22 -17.58 5.68
CA GLN A 81 -16.94 -18.74 6.19
C GLN A 81 -17.31 -18.58 7.67
N GLN A 82 -16.37 -18.04 8.45
CA GLN A 82 -16.42 -17.93 9.90
C GLN A 82 -17.19 -16.72 10.43
N TRP A 83 -17.16 -15.59 9.73
CA TRP A 83 -17.65 -14.28 10.19
C TRP A 83 -18.70 -13.66 9.26
N GLY A 84 -18.86 -14.20 8.05
CA GLY A 84 -19.82 -13.71 7.06
C GLY A 84 -19.47 -12.33 6.48
N ASP A 85 -18.21 -11.90 6.60
CA ASP A 85 -17.69 -10.65 6.05
C ASP A 85 -16.23 -10.80 5.60
N ILE A 86 -15.63 -9.69 5.16
CA ILE A 86 -14.26 -9.62 4.63
C ILE A 86 -13.36 -8.68 5.44
N THR A 87 -13.45 -8.73 6.78
CA THR A 87 -12.67 -7.82 7.61
C THR A 87 -11.22 -8.25 7.72
N VAL A 88 -10.35 -7.56 7.01
CA VAL A 88 -8.90 -7.79 6.97
C VAL A 88 -8.17 -6.46 7.01
N SER A 89 -6.87 -6.47 7.34
CA SER A 89 -6.07 -5.24 7.36
C SER A 89 -5.86 -4.71 5.94
N ASP A 90 -5.89 -3.38 5.79
CA ASP A 90 -5.62 -2.68 4.54
C ASP A 90 -4.90 -1.33 4.77
N GLN A 91 -4.89 -0.46 3.76
CA GLN A 91 -4.26 0.87 3.84
C GLN A 91 -4.94 1.82 4.83
N ALA A 92 -6.22 1.63 5.09
CA ALA A 92 -7.07 2.49 5.92
C ALA A 92 -7.54 1.81 7.21
N ALA A 93 -7.36 0.50 7.37
CA ALA A 93 -7.79 -0.25 8.53
C ALA A 93 -6.72 -1.24 9.03
N PHE A 94 -6.49 -1.26 10.34
CA PHE A 94 -5.72 -2.31 11.00
C PHE A 94 -6.68 -3.32 11.63
N VAL A 95 -6.49 -4.60 11.35
CA VAL A 95 -7.30 -5.70 11.85
C VAL A 95 -6.41 -6.74 12.52
N THR A 96 -6.71 -7.03 13.78
CA THR A 96 -6.06 -8.09 14.56
C THR A 96 -7.13 -9.07 15.04
N TYR A 97 -6.82 -10.36 14.95
CA TYR A 97 -7.70 -11.45 15.40
C TYR A 97 -7.11 -12.12 16.63
N SER A 98 -7.97 -12.70 17.48
CA SER A 98 -7.54 -13.66 18.49
C SER A 98 -7.01 -14.92 17.84
N ASP A 99 -6.24 -15.68 18.62
CA ASP A 99 -5.55 -16.85 18.13
C ASP A 99 -6.48 -17.93 17.53
N ASP A 100 -7.69 -18.03 18.05
CA ASP A 100 -8.73 -18.97 17.64
C ASP A 100 -9.70 -18.40 16.59
N LEU A 101 -9.46 -17.17 16.10
CA LEU A 101 -10.34 -16.41 15.22
C LEU A 101 -11.76 -16.20 15.76
N SER A 102 -11.98 -16.32 17.08
CA SER A 102 -13.30 -16.08 17.70
C SER A 102 -13.57 -14.61 17.99
N SER A 103 -12.53 -13.78 18.01
CA SER A 103 -12.65 -12.35 18.24
C SER A 103 -11.70 -11.53 17.38
N ARG A 104 -12.02 -10.24 17.19
CA ARG A 104 -11.17 -9.31 16.44
C ARG A 104 -11.27 -7.88 16.97
N MET A 105 -10.23 -7.11 16.73
CA MET A 105 -10.23 -5.65 16.83
C MET A 105 -9.94 -5.05 15.45
N VAL A 106 -10.74 -4.07 15.06
CA VAL A 106 -10.61 -3.27 13.84
C VAL A 106 -10.36 -1.84 14.26
N VAL A 107 -9.34 -1.23 13.69
CA VAL A 107 -9.04 0.19 13.84
C VAL A 107 -9.10 0.82 12.46
N ASP A 108 -10.19 1.53 12.17
CA ASP A 108 -10.43 2.22 10.91
C ASP A 108 -9.96 3.68 11.01
N PHE A 109 -8.85 3.97 10.31
CA PHE A 109 -8.19 5.28 10.30
C PHE A 109 -8.95 6.31 9.45
N GLU A 110 -9.81 5.86 8.54
CA GLU A 110 -10.62 6.72 7.67
C GLU A 110 -11.94 7.09 8.36
N ALA A 111 -12.68 6.09 8.85
CA ALA A 111 -13.92 6.27 9.61
C ALA A 111 -13.68 6.85 11.01
N ASN A 112 -12.44 6.72 11.53
CA ASN A 112 -12.08 7.07 12.91
C ASN A 112 -12.89 6.27 13.93
N GLU A 113 -12.91 4.95 13.72
CA GLU A 113 -13.65 4.02 14.55
C GLU A 113 -12.74 2.88 15.00
N LEU A 114 -12.90 2.47 16.25
CA LEU A 114 -12.33 1.23 16.74
C LEU A 114 -13.47 0.29 17.11
N VAL A 115 -13.50 -0.88 16.49
CA VAL A 115 -14.52 -1.91 16.72
C VAL A 115 -13.88 -3.14 17.32
N VAL A 116 -14.39 -3.60 18.46
CA VAL A 116 -14.03 -4.92 19.02
C VAL A 116 -15.23 -5.83 18.89
N SER A 117 -15.04 -6.98 18.24
CA SER A 117 -16.09 -7.94 17.93
C SER A 117 -15.76 -9.31 18.51
N ILE A 118 -16.77 -9.99 19.05
CA ILE A 118 -16.71 -11.40 19.46
C ILE A 118 -17.78 -12.17 18.69
N ARG A 119 -17.38 -13.27 18.06
CA ARG A 119 -18.28 -14.25 17.48
C ARG A 119 -18.56 -15.35 18.51
N HIS A 120 -19.84 -15.63 18.71
CA HIS A 120 -20.30 -16.63 19.67
C HIS A 120 -21.56 -17.35 19.18
N ALA A 121 -21.96 -18.40 19.90
CA ALA A 121 -23.22 -19.10 19.62
C ALA A 121 -24.43 -18.18 19.86
N ALA A 122 -25.51 -18.37 19.10
CA ALA A 122 -26.68 -17.48 19.15
C ALA A 122 -27.35 -17.40 20.53
N ASP A 123 -27.26 -18.47 21.32
CA ASP A 123 -27.79 -18.63 22.68
C ASP A 123 -26.85 -18.13 23.78
N GLU A 124 -25.58 -17.91 23.47
CA GLU A 124 -24.60 -17.34 24.38
C GLU A 124 -24.81 -15.83 24.57
N LYS A 125 -24.63 -15.36 25.81
CA LYS A 125 -24.71 -13.93 26.15
C LYS A 125 -23.31 -13.37 26.36
N VAL A 126 -22.95 -12.38 25.55
CA VAL A 126 -21.74 -11.58 25.73
C VAL A 126 -22.07 -10.29 26.47
N SER A 127 -21.41 -10.06 27.59
CA SER A 127 -21.53 -8.85 28.41
C SER A 127 -20.60 -7.75 27.90
N GLN A 128 -20.93 -6.49 28.20
CA GLN A 128 -20.00 -5.38 27.95
C GLN A 128 -18.66 -5.59 28.67
N ALA A 129 -18.66 -6.11 29.90
CA ALA A 129 -17.42 -6.36 30.65
C ALA A 129 -16.46 -7.33 29.92
N GLN A 130 -17.00 -8.33 29.21
CA GLN A 130 -16.19 -9.23 28.38
C GLN A 130 -15.58 -8.50 27.18
N LEU A 131 -16.36 -7.69 26.47
CA LEU A 131 -15.87 -6.89 25.34
C LEU A 131 -14.81 -5.86 25.78
N GLN A 132 -14.97 -5.27 26.98
CA GLN A 132 -13.98 -4.36 27.56
C GLN A 132 -12.70 -5.06 27.98
N ALA A 133 -12.79 -6.28 28.53
CA ALA A 133 -11.61 -7.08 28.88
C ALA A 133 -10.82 -7.47 27.62
N LEU A 134 -11.55 -7.89 26.58
CA LEU A 134 -10.96 -8.23 25.29
C LEU A 134 -10.30 -7.02 24.61
N TYR A 135 -10.94 -5.85 24.66
CA TYR A 135 -10.32 -4.60 24.22
C TYR A 135 -8.96 -4.42 24.91
N LYS A 136 -8.92 -4.49 26.24
CA LYS A 136 -7.66 -4.32 27.01
C LYS A 136 -6.59 -5.33 26.60
N GLU A 137 -6.97 -6.56 26.28
CA GLU A 137 -6.05 -7.60 25.79
C GLU A 137 -5.46 -7.22 24.42
N PHE A 138 -6.30 -6.82 23.46
CA PHE A 138 -5.83 -6.37 22.15
C PHE A 138 -4.93 -5.14 22.23
N ILE A 139 -5.28 -4.13 23.05
CA ILE A 139 -4.44 -2.94 23.23
C ILE A 139 -3.10 -3.29 23.89
N ALA A 140 -3.06 -4.24 24.82
CA ALA A 140 -1.81 -4.67 25.43
C ALA A 140 -0.87 -5.36 24.42
N LYS A 141 -1.43 -6.10 23.46
CA LYS A 141 -0.67 -6.78 22.39
C LYS A 141 -0.18 -5.81 21.31
N ASP A 142 -1.04 -4.88 20.89
CA ASP A 142 -0.83 -4.02 19.71
C ASP A 142 -0.73 -2.52 20.05
N ARG A 143 -0.12 -2.19 21.20
CA ARG A 143 -0.06 -0.83 21.77
C ARG A 143 0.44 0.23 20.78
N ALA A 144 1.43 -0.12 19.95
CA ALA A 144 2.00 0.80 18.96
C ALA A 144 0.98 1.33 17.94
N VAL A 145 -0.03 0.52 17.56
CA VAL A 145 -1.10 0.93 16.64
C VAL A 145 -2.05 1.91 17.32
N ILE A 146 -2.26 1.72 18.61
CA ILE A 146 -3.27 2.41 19.41
C ILE A 146 -2.74 3.75 19.93
N ASP A 147 -1.45 3.81 20.24
CA ASP A 147 -0.78 5.05 20.61
C ASP A 147 -0.97 6.13 19.54
N VAL A 148 -1.10 5.76 18.25
CA VAL A 148 -1.43 6.65 17.12
C VAL A 148 -2.70 7.48 17.33
N PHE A 149 -3.64 7.01 18.14
CA PHE A 149 -4.94 7.65 18.37
C PHE A 149 -5.07 8.37 19.71
N ASN A 150 -3.98 8.47 20.49
CA ASN A 150 -3.98 9.07 21.83
C ASN A 150 -5.00 8.37 22.77
N ALA A 151 -4.87 7.05 22.83
CA ALA A 151 -5.85 6.13 23.41
C ALA A 151 -6.09 6.24 24.92
N ASP A 152 -5.22 6.95 25.64
CA ASP A 152 -5.41 7.26 27.07
C ASP A 152 -6.74 8.02 27.34
N THR A 153 -7.38 8.55 26.28
CA THR A 153 -8.66 9.27 26.33
C THR A 153 -9.88 8.49 25.85
N LEU A 154 -9.72 7.23 25.38
CA LEU A 154 -10.85 6.45 24.87
C LEU A 154 -11.75 5.97 26.01
N ALA A 155 -12.76 6.79 26.33
CA ALA A 155 -13.77 6.47 27.31
C ALA A 155 -14.74 5.42 26.75
N ILE A 156 -14.47 4.16 27.07
CA ILE A 156 -15.26 2.95 26.77
C ILE A 156 -16.74 3.09 27.19
N ASN A 157 -17.08 4.03 28.06
CA ASN A 157 -18.41 4.22 28.64
C ASN A 157 -19.48 4.74 27.65
N GLN A 158 -19.13 4.97 26.38
CA GLN A 158 -20.06 5.40 25.31
C GLN A 158 -20.19 4.36 24.17
N SER A 159 -19.94 3.08 24.44
CA SER A 159 -20.06 2.04 23.42
C SER A 159 -21.52 1.70 23.12
N GLU A 160 -21.91 1.76 21.84
CA GLU A 160 -23.11 1.08 21.35
C GLU A 160 -22.80 -0.41 21.19
N THR A 161 -23.73 -1.27 21.61
CA THR A 161 -23.63 -2.72 21.40
C THR A 161 -24.58 -3.12 20.29
N THR A 162 -24.02 -3.58 19.18
CA THR A 162 -24.78 -4.12 18.05
C THR A 162 -24.62 -5.64 18.00
N LYS A 163 -25.67 -6.32 17.53
CA LYS A 163 -25.70 -7.77 17.32
C LYS A 163 -26.07 -8.02 15.86
N ARG A 164 -25.26 -8.81 15.16
CA ARG A 164 -25.54 -9.25 13.79
C ARG A 164 -25.45 -10.76 13.65
N GLU A 165 -26.28 -11.32 12.80
CA GLU A 165 -26.26 -12.75 12.47
C GLU A 165 -25.20 -13.03 11.38
N VAL A 166 -24.59 -14.20 11.47
CA VAL A 166 -23.68 -14.71 10.43
C VAL A 166 -24.46 -15.70 9.55
N ASP A 167 -25.25 -15.16 8.62
CA ASP A 167 -26.13 -15.93 7.76
C ASP A 167 -25.56 -16.14 6.34
N ASN A 168 -26.32 -16.82 5.49
CA ASN A 168 -25.90 -17.06 4.09
C ASN A 168 -25.97 -15.79 3.24
N ALA A 169 -26.82 -14.81 3.60
CA ALA A 169 -26.94 -13.55 2.87
C ALA A 169 -25.71 -12.65 3.10
N ALA A 170 -25.23 -12.57 4.34
CA ALA A 170 -24.00 -11.89 4.72
C ALA A 170 -22.80 -12.51 4.00
N ARG A 171 -22.68 -13.85 4.01
CA ARG A 171 -21.64 -14.57 3.25
C ARG A 171 -21.70 -14.29 1.75
N ALA A 172 -22.89 -14.31 1.14
CA ALA A 172 -23.05 -13.97 -0.27
C ALA A 172 -22.59 -12.53 -0.58
N LYS A 173 -22.96 -11.56 0.28
CA LYS A 173 -22.49 -10.18 0.17
C LYS A 173 -20.97 -10.08 0.30
N ALA A 174 -20.39 -10.82 1.24
CA ALA A 174 -18.95 -10.89 1.48
C ALA A 174 -18.20 -11.48 0.27
N LEU A 175 -18.73 -12.51 -0.38
CA LEU A 175 -18.16 -13.09 -1.61
C LEU A 175 -18.20 -12.11 -2.79
N ILE A 176 -19.29 -11.34 -2.94
CA ILE A 176 -19.37 -10.27 -3.95
C ILE A 176 -18.33 -9.19 -3.68
N ALA A 177 -18.16 -8.80 -2.41
CA ALA A 177 -17.15 -7.83 -2.01
C ALA A 177 -15.72 -8.36 -2.24
N ALA A 178 -15.47 -9.63 -1.95
CA ALA A 178 -14.20 -10.31 -2.21
C ALA A 178 -13.86 -10.33 -3.70
N LYS A 179 -14.84 -10.61 -4.58
CA LYS A 179 -14.64 -10.51 -6.03
C LYS A 179 -14.22 -9.09 -6.42
N LYS A 180 -14.93 -8.06 -5.95
CA LYS A 180 -14.60 -6.66 -6.22
C LYS A 180 -13.19 -6.32 -5.73
N GLN A 181 -12.78 -6.86 -4.58
CA GLN A 181 -11.44 -6.68 -4.04
C GLN A 181 -10.37 -7.32 -4.94
N ILE A 182 -10.59 -8.54 -5.45
CA ILE A 182 -9.68 -9.19 -6.42
C ILE A 182 -9.57 -8.34 -7.69
N ASP A 183 -10.70 -7.82 -8.20
CA ASP A 183 -10.71 -6.95 -9.38
C ASP A 183 -9.89 -5.66 -9.15
N SER A 184 -10.06 -5.00 -8.00
CA SER A 184 -9.28 -3.80 -7.63
C SER A 184 -7.78 -4.10 -7.47
N GLN A 185 -7.44 -5.24 -6.85
CA GLN A 185 -6.03 -5.62 -6.69
C GLN A 185 -5.36 -5.95 -8.02
N PHE A 186 -6.11 -6.55 -8.93
CA PHE A 186 -5.65 -6.80 -10.29
C PHE A 186 -5.34 -5.48 -11.03
N GLU A 187 -6.23 -4.49 -10.97
CA GLU A 187 -6.00 -3.17 -11.57
C GLU A 187 -4.78 -2.45 -10.95
N GLN A 188 -4.61 -2.54 -9.63
CA GLN A 188 -3.42 -2.01 -8.94
C GLN A 188 -2.13 -2.66 -9.45
N GLN A 189 -2.09 -3.98 -9.62
CA GLN A 189 -0.93 -4.69 -10.17
C GLN A 189 -0.66 -4.34 -11.64
N GLN A 190 -1.71 -4.15 -12.44
CA GLN A 190 -1.55 -3.66 -13.81
C GLN A 190 -0.86 -2.30 -13.84
N ARG A 191 -1.24 -1.36 -12.96
CA ARG A 191 -0.59 -0.05 -12.87
C ARG A 191 0.90 -0.15 -12.52
N TYR A 192 1.30 -1.08 -11.66
CA TYR A 192 2.71 -1.28 -11.34
C TYR A 192 3.51 -1.81 -12.54
N ILE A 193 2.97 -2.79 -13.26
CA ILE A 193 3.57 -3.31 -14.50
C ILE A 193 3.70 -2.19 -15.55
N GLU A 194 2.66 -1.38 -15.72
CA GLU A 194 2.69 -0.22 -16.63
C GLU A 194 3.74 0.80 -16.23
N ARG A 195 3.86 1.11 -14.94
CA ARG A 195 4.88 2.02 -14.42
C ARG A 195 6.29 1.51 -14.67
N GLN A 196 6.57 0.23 -14.39
CA GLN A 196 7.86 -0.38 -14.69
C GLN A 196 8.23 -0.26 -16.17
N THR A 197 7.24 -0.45 -17.04
CA THR A 197 7.41 -0.31 -18.49
C THR A 197 7.74 1.14 -18.86
N ASP A 198 7.03 2.11 -18.26
CA ASP A 198 7.28 3.53 -18.48
C ASP A 198 8.70 3.93 -18.02
N GLU A 199 9.12 3.47 -16.83
CA GLU A 199 10.45 3.69 -16.25
C GLU A 199 11.55 3.12 -17.17
N ALA A 200 11.40 1.87 -17.61
CA ALA A 200 12.32 1.20 -18.52
C ALA A 200 12.50 1.96 -19.86
N ILE A 201 11.39 2.41 -20.47
CA ILE A 201 11.44 3.19 -21.71
C ILE A 201 12.16 4.53 -21.48
N ILE A 202 11.94 5.19 -20.34
CA ILE A 202 12.61 6.45 -20.00
C ILE A 202 14.10 6.23 -19.76
N ASP A 203 14.48 5.09 -19.19
CA ASP A 203 15.87 4.67 -18.96
C ASP A 203 16.61 4.28 -20.26
N GLY A 204 15.91 4.20 -21.39
CA GLY A 204 16.48 3.96 -22.71
C GLY A 204 16.33 2.53 -23.22
N GLU A 205 15.53 1.68 -22.56
CA GLU A 205 15.19 0.36 -23.09
C GLU A 205 14.41 0.49 -24.41
N ASP A 206 14.64 -0.45 -25.34
CA ASP A 206 13.88 -0.51 -26.59
C ASP A 206 12.38 -0.65 -26.31
N THR A 207 11.59 0.25 -26.87
CA THR A 207 10.15 0.32 -26.60
C THR A 207 9.43 -0.98 -26.94
N LYS A 208 9.80 -1.67 -28.02
CA LYS A 208 9.14 -2.93 -28.39
C LYS A 208 9.50 -4.04 -27.42
N LEU A 209 10.75 -4.06 -26.94
CA LEU A 209 11.18 -5.00 -25.92
C LEU A 209 10.41 -4.79 -24.61
N ALA A 210 10.36 -3.55 -24.12
CA ALA A 210 9.64 -3.20 -22.90
C ALA A 210 8.14 -3.54 -23.00
N GLU A 211 7.49 -3.21 -24.12
CA GLU A 211 6.09 -3.55 -24.37
C GLU A 211 5.85 -5.08 -24.46
N ALA A 212 6.80 -5.84 -25.03
CA ALA A 212 6.69 -7.30 -25.07
C ALA A 212 6.79 -7.92 -23.67
N GLN A 213 7.69 -7.41 -22.82
CA GLN A 213 7.81 -7.83 -21.42
C GLN A 213 6.54 -7.48 -20.63
N GLN A 214 6.03 -6.26 -20.81
CA GLN A 214 4.76 -5.81 -20.24
C GLN A 214 3.62 -6.79 -20.57
N GLN A 215 3.46 -7.15 -21.84
CA GLN A 215 2.41 -8.07 -22.29
C GLN A 215 2.58 -9.47 -21.67
N ALA A 216 3.81 -9.95 -21.50
CA ALA A 216 4.06 -11.23 -20.85
C ALA A 216 3.65 -11.21 -19.36
N GLN A 217 4.02 -10.14 -18.64
CA GLN A 217 3.63 -9.97 -17.23
C GLN A 217 2.12 -9.82 -17.07
N GLN A 218 1.46 -9.06 -17.95
CA GLN A 218 0.00 -8.91 -17.96
C GLN A 218 -0.72 -10.25 -18.16
N LYS A 219 -0.21 -11.12 -19.06
CA LYS A 219 -0.77 -12.47 -19.25
C LYS A 219 -0.63 -13.34 -17.99
N LYS A 220 0.52 -13.28 -17.29
CA LYS A 220 0.71 -13.99 -16.01
C LYS A 220 -0.29 -13.48 -14.96
N LEU A 221 -0.47 -12.17 -14.87
CA LEU A 221 -1.40 -11.53 -13.93
C LEU A 221 -2.87 -11.91 -14.21
N GLU A 222 -3.28 -11.99 -15.48
CA GLU A 222 -4.62 -12.46 -15.88
C GLU A 222 -4.88 -13.91 -15.47
N LEU A 223 -3.88 -14.80 -15.68
CA LEU A 223 -3.99 -16.19 -15.23
C LEU A 223 -4.12 -16.28 -13.70
N LEU A 224 -3.34 -15.48 -12.97
CA LEU A 224 -3.44 -15.39 -11.51
C LEU A 224 -4.83 -14.93 -11.08
N LYS A 225 -5.39 -13.89 -11.71
CA LYS A 225 -6.76 -13.44 -11.45
C LYS A 225 -7.78 -14.56 -11.64
N GLN A 226 -7.70 -15.30 -12.74
CA GLN A 226 -8.61 -16.41 -13.02
C GLN A 226 -8.50 -17.52 -11.97
N LYS A 227 -7.27 -17.88 -11.56
CA LYS A 227 -7.01 -18.85 -10.49
C LYS A 227 -7.64 -18.42 -9.17
N ARG A 228 -7.45 -17.16 -8.78
CA ARG A 228 -8.04 -16.57 -7.55
C ARG A 228 -9.57 -16.55 -7.58
N LEU A 229 -10.16 -16.14 -8.70
CA LEU A 229 -11.63 -16.16 -8.86
C LEU A 229 -12.21 -17.57 -8.83
N LYS A 230 -11.52 -18.55 -9.42
CA LYS A 230 -11.94 -19.96 -9.35
C LYS A 230 -11.96 -20.47 -7.91
N LYS A 231 -10.90 -20.20 -7.13
CA LYS A 231 -10.82 -20.58 -5.70
C LYS A 231 -11.95 -19.93 -4.89
N LEU A 232 -12.23 -18.64 -5.13
CA LEU A 232 -13.35 -17.94 -4.49
C LEU A 232 -14.71 -18.61 -4.80
N LEU A 233 -14.93 -19.08 -6.03
CA LEU A 233 -16.14 -19.80 -6.43
C LEU A 233 -16.26 -21.18 -5.76
N GLU A 234 -15.13 -21.88 -5.59
CA GLU A 234 -15.07 -23.13 -4.83
C GLU A 234 -15.44 -22.90 -3.36
N THR A 235 -14.91 -21.83 -2.74
CA THR A 235 -15.29 -21.38 -1.40
C THR A 235 -16.80 -21.09 -1.32
N ALA A 236 -17.36 -20.40 -2.30
CA ALA A 236 -18.79 -20.09 -2.34
C ALA A 236 -19.65 -21.36 -2.37
N SER A 237 -19.24 -22.37 -3.14
CA SER A 237 -19.97 -23.64 -3.30
C SER A 237 -19.90 -24.54 -2.06
N ASN A 238 -18.83 -24.40 -1.26
CA ASN A 238 -18.62 -25.16 -0.02
C ASN A 238 -19.26 -24.52 1.22
N THR A 239 -20.00 -23.42 1.06
CA THR A 239 -20.72 -22.74 2.14
C THR A 239 -21.91 -23.60 2.61
N GLY A 240 -21.63 -24.64 3.40
CA GLY A 240 -22.61 -25.54 3.98
C GLY A 240 -23.36 -24.94 5.18
N LYS A 241 -24.33 -25.70 5.73
CA LYS A 241 -25.15 -25.35 6.91
C LYS A 241 -24.27 -25.04 8.13
N SER A 242 -23.81 -23.79 8.26
CA SER A 242 -23.14 -23.30 9.46
C SER A 242 -24.15 -23.21 10.59
N GLU A 243 -23.72 -23.56 11.80
CA GLU A 243 -24.48 -23.27 13.02
C GLU A 243 -24.78 -21.78 13.12
N ALA A 244 -25.93 -21.44 13.70
CA ALA A 244 -26.34 -20.06 13.90
C ALA A 244 -25.37 -19.36 14.87
N THR A 245 -24.46 -18.57 14.31
CA THR A 245 -23.52 -17.76 15.06
C THR A 245 -23.90 -16.30 14.94
N VAL A 246 -23.56 -15.56 15.98
CA VAL A 246 -23.85 -14.13 16.09
C VAL A 246 -22.56 -13.41 16.46
N VAL A 247 -22.47 -12.16 16.06
CA VAL A 247 -21.36 -11.27 16.41
C VAL A 247 -21.91 -10.18 17.31
N SER A 248 -21.30 -10.04 18.49
CA SER A 248 -21.51 -8.91 19.40
C SER A 248 -20.30 -7.99 19.34
N GLU A 249 -20.53 -6.69 19.23
CA GLU A 249 -19.45 -5.72 19.07
C GLU A 249 -19.64 -4.47 19.92
N ILE A 250 -18.51 -3.83 20.26
CA ILE A 250 -18.48 -2.46 20.77
C ILE A 250 -17.83 -1.56 19.73
N VAL A 251 -18.44 -0.41 19.46
CA VAL A 251 -17.89 0.63 18.59
C VAL A 251 -17.42 1.80 19.46
N LEU A 252 -16.16 2.19 19.32
CA LEU A 252 -15.56 3.36 19.95
C LEU A 252 -15.31 4.41 18.85
N LYS A 253 -16.00 5.54 18.93
CA LYS A 253 -15.73 6.69 18.05
C LYS A 253 -14.45 7.37 18.51
N LEU A 254 -13.52 7.56 17.59
CA LEU A 254 -12.29 8.32 17.84
C LEU A 254 -12.57 9.83 17.63
N PRO A 255 -11.69 10.73 18.12
CA PRO A 255 -11.84 12.18 17.93
C PRO A 255 -12.00 12.61 16.46
N LYS A 256 -12.39 13.87 16.21
CA LYS A 256 -12.62 14.38 14.85
C LYS A 256 -11.40 14.19 13.93
N GLN A 257 -11.67 13.82 12.68
CA GLN A 257 -10.67 13.48 11.64
C GLN A 257 -9.58 14.53 11.43
N THR A 258 -9.90 15.83 11.48
CA THR A 258 -8.93 16.91 11.28
C THR A 258 -7.91 17.01 12.41
N GLU A 259 -8.36 16.82 13.65
CA GLU A 259 -7.47 16.82 14.82
C GLU A 259 -6.61 15.57 14.84
N LEU A 260 -7.20 14.41 14.52
CA LEU A 260 -6.45 13.15 14.47
C LEU A 260 -5.43 13.12 13.35
N SER A 261 -5.79 13.53 12.12
CA SER A 261 -4.85 13.50 11.00
C SER A 261 -3.68 14.47 11.18
N LYS A 262 -3.90 15.65 11.80
CA LYS A 262 -2.81 16.55 12.20
C LYS A 262 -1.96 15.95 13.31
N HIS A 263 -2.57 15.38 14.35
CA HIS A 263 -1.84 14.73 15.43
C HIS A 263 -1.01 13.52 14.97
N ARG A 264 -1.54 12.71 14.04
CA ARG A 264 -0.78 11.62 13.43
C ARG A 264 0.40 12.16 12.61
N ALA A 265 0.19 13.25 11.88
CA ALA A 265 1.24 13.90 11.08
C ALA A 265 2.36 14.50 11.95
N GLU A 266 2.06 15.02 13.16
CA GLU A 266 3.03 15.62 14.09
C GLU A 266 4.27 14.74 14.33
N ARG A 267 4.08 13.42 14.37
CA ARG A 267 5.16 12.45 14.59
C ARG A 267 6.22 12.45 13.50
N TYR A 268 5.82 12.85 12.30
CA TYR A 268 6.66 12.77 11.11
C TYR A 268 7.17 14.15 10.66
N VAL A 269 6.77 15.24 11.31
CA VAL A 269 7.14 16.63 10.96
C VAL A 269 8.64 16.83 10.80
N SER A 270 9.43 16.38 11.77
CA SER A 270 10.89 16.55 11.70
C SER A 270 11.48 15.87 10.47
N GLN A 271 11.06 14.62 10.22
CA GLN A 271 11.57 13.83 9.09
C GLN A 271 11.05 14.36 7.76
N VAL A 272 9.76 14.69 7.67
CA VAL A 272 9.15 15.28 6.46
C VAL A 272 9.84 16.59 6.11
N ASN A 273 10.08 17.49 7.08
CA ASN A 273 10.78 18.76 6.82
C ASN A 273 12.23 18.55 6.38
N ALA A 274 12.93 17.56 6.94
CA ALA A 274 14.29 17.22 6.52
C ALA A 274 14.33 16.71 5.08
N GLN A 275 13.44 15.78 4.72
CA GLN A 275 13.39 15.22 3.36
C GLN A 275 12.81 16.21 2.34
N ALA A 276 11.81 17.00 2.71
CA ALA A 276 11.27 18.11 1.91
C ALA A 276 12.38 19.07 1.46
N LYS A 277 13.21 19.50 2.42
CA LYS A 277 14.35 20.38 2.13
C LYS A 277 15.39 19.71 1.25
N ARG A 278 15.70 18.43 1.50
CA ARG A 278 16.72 17.68 0.74
C ARG A 278 16.30 17.46 -0.72
N PHE A 279 15.04 17.16 -0.94
CA PHE A 279 14.51 16.77 -2.25
C PHE A 279 13.69 17.88 -2.93
N ASP A 280 13.63 19.09 -2.36
CA ASP A 280 12.91 20.22 -2.95
C ASP A 280 11.43 19.88 -3.27
N ILE A 281 10.74 19.29 -2.29
CA ILE A 281 9.32 18.94 -2.36
C ILE A 281 8.58 19.63 -1.22
N GLU A 282 7.44 20.25 -1.52
CA GLU A 282 6.61 20.91 -0.51
C GLU A 282 6.16 19.93 0.60
N PRO A 283 6.39 20.24 1.89
CA PRO A 283 5.95 19.39 3.00
C PRO A 283 4.46 19.04 2.94
N SER A 284 3.61 19.99 2.52
CA SER A 284 2.16 19.79 2.40
C SER A 284 1.81 18.65 1.44
N LEU A 285 2.56 18.52 0.34
CA LEU A 285 2.36 17.47 -0.65
C LEU A 285 2.80 16.11 -0.08
N ILE A 286 3.93 16.05 0.62
CA ILE A 286 4.42 14.82 1.27
C ILE A 286 3.38 14.31 2.28
N PHE A 287 2.86 15.20 3.13
CA PHE A 287 1.80 14.85 4.08
C PHE A 287 0.51 14.42 3.39
N ALA A 288 0.10 15.09 2.31
CA ALA A 288 -1.11 14.74 1.57
C ALA A 288 -1.03 13.35 0.92
N VAL A 289 0.12 13.02 0.32
CA VAL A 289 0.40 11.70 -0.24
C VAL A 289 0.41 10.67 0.88
N MET A 290 1.17 10.90 1.95
CA MET A 290 1.25 9.97 3.09
C MET A 290 -0.11 9.72 3.76
N HIS A 291 -0.92 10.77 3.92
CA HIS A 291 -2.30 10.64 4.40
C HIS A 291 -3.12 9.79 3.43
N THR A 292 -2.93 9.97 2.12
CA THR A 292 -3.69 9.22 1.12
C THR A 292 -3.29 7.77 0.98
N GLU A 293 -2.01 7.47 1.17
CA GLU A 293 -1.45 6.13 1.03
C GLU A 293 -1.68 5.25 2.26
N SER A 294 -1.63 5.82 3.47
CA SER A 294 -1.65 5.00 4.69
C SER A 294 -2.43 5.61 5.85
N HIS A 295 -3.00 6.81 5.70
CA HIS A 295 -3.54 7.57 6.83
C HIS A 295 -2.54 7.75 7.99
N PHE A 296 -1.23 7.76 7.68
CA PHE A 296 -0.13 7.80 8.65
C PHE A 296 0.03 6.53 9.50
N ASN A 297 -0.53 5.41 9.05
CA ASN A 297 -0.38 4.12 9.70
C ASN A 297 1.00 3.52 9.35
N PRO A 298 1.97 3.48 10.28
CA PRO A 298 3.29 2.90 10.00
C PRO A 298 3.22 1.38 9.81
N MET A 299 2.14 0.75 10.28
CA MET A 299 1.84 -0.67 10.13
C MET A 299 0.92 -0.94 8.93
N ALA A 300 0.71 0.04 8.03
CA ALA A 300 -0.10 -0.15 6.83
C ALA A 300 0.48 -1.31 6.02
N LYS A 301 -0.28 -2.41 5.99
CA LYS A 301 -0.02 -3.55 5.11
C LYS A 301 -1.05 -3.45 4.00
N SER A 302 -0.59 -3.09 2.81
CA SER A 302 -1.43 -3.24 1.64
C SER A 302 -1.62 -4.71 1.32
N HIS A 303 -2.74 -5.04 0.71
CA HIS A 303 -3.00 -6.35 0.14
C HIS A 303 -2.12 -6.66 -1.08
N ILE A 304 -1.30 -5.69 -1.47
CA ILE A 304 -0.35 -5.72 -2.57
C ILE A 304 0.98 -5.28 -1.99
N PRO A 305 2.13 -5.76 -2.49
CA PRO A 305 3.45 -5.40 -1.96
C PRO A 305 3.90 -3.95 -2.25
N ALA A 306 3.12 -3.00 -1.74
CA ALA A 306 3.48 -1.61 -1.50
C ALA A 306 3.68 -1.43 0.01
N PHE A 307 4.79 -0.82 0.40
CA PHE A 307 5.25 -0.88 1.78
C PHE A 307 5.28 0.49 2.45
N GLY A 308 4.92 0.50 3.73
CA GLY A 308 5.07 1.63 4.65
C GLY A 308 4.13 2.82 4.38
N LEU A 309 4.47 3.96 4.99
CA LEU A 309 3.67 5.17 5.07
C LEU A 309 3.29 5.80 3.71
N MET A 310 4.20 5.72 2.74
CA MET A 310 4.06 6.30 1.40
C MET A 310 3.90 5.22 0.32
N GLN A 311 3.67 3.96 0.73
CA GLN A 311 3.28 2.84 -0.14
C GLN A 311 4.22 2.63 -1.34
N ILE A 312 5.51 2.49 -1.06
CA ILE A 312 6.54 2.30 -2.09
C ILE A 312 6.54 0.84 -2.56
N VAL A 313 6.47 0.66 -3.88
CA VAL A 313 6.62 -0.67 -4.51
C VAL A 313 8.09 -0.90 -4.85
N PRO A 314 8.72 -1.97 -4.32
CA PRO A 314 10.14 -2.26 -4.49
C PRO A 314 10.61 -2.23 -5.93
N THR A 315 9.82 -2.84 -6.81
CA THR A 315 10.21 -3.17 -8.18
C THR A 315 9.90 -2.08 -9.20
N SER A 316 9.29 -0.96 -8.78
CA SER A 316 9.10 0.23 -9.61
C SER A 316 9.76 1.44 -8.98
N ALA A 317 8.99 2.27 -8.25
CA ALA A 317 9.49 3.42 -7.51
C ALA A 317 10.71 3.09 -6.62
N GLY A 318 10.75 1.90 -6.01
CA GLY A 318 11.90 1.44 -5.25
C GLY A 318 13.20 1.35 -6.07
N VAL A 319 13.16 0.85 -7.31
CA VAL A 319 14.32 0.78 -8.21
C VAL A 319 14.86 2.18 -8.50
N ASP A 320 13.98 3.11 -8.87
CA ASP A 320 14.38 4.49 -9.16
C ASP A 320 14.99 5.20 -7.96
N VAL A 321 14.39 5.02 -6.78
CA VAL A 321 14.91 5.58 -5.54
C VAL A 321 16.26 4.96 -5.19
N ASN A 322 16.41 3.63 -5.34
CA ASN A 322 17.67 2.94 -5.06
C ASN A 322 18.78 3.42 -6.01
N ARG A 323 18.43 3.65 -7.27
CA ARG A 323 19.34 4.23 -8.27
C ARG A 323 19.76 5.64 -7.89
N MET A 324 18.82 6.49 -7.49
CA MET A 324 19.12 7.87 -7.11
C MET A 324 19.93 7.97 -5.81
N LEU A 325 19.60 7.19 -4.79
CA LEU A 325 20.20 7.31 -3.46
C LEU A 325 21.50 6.52 -3.31
N TYR A 326 21.58 5.36 -3.97
CA TYR A 326 22.62 4.37 -3.72
C TYR A 326 23.34 3.92 -4.99
N ASN A 327 22.96 4.45 -6.17
CA ASN A 327 23.51 4.05 -7.47
C ASN A 327 23.35 2.54 -7.72
N ARG A 328 22.20 1.97 -7.33
CA ARG A 328 21.86 0.55 -7.51
C ARG A 328 20.61 0.41 -8.37
N ASP A 329 20.72 -0.30 -9.48
CA ASP A 329 19.58 -0.56 -10.38
C ASP A 329 18.89 -1.89 -10.04
N GLU A 330 18.40 -1.99 -8.80
CA GLU A 330 17.71 -3.17 -8.27
C GLU A 330 16.57 -2.75 -7.30
N PRO A 331 15.58 -3.62 -7.05
CA PRO A 331 14.47 -3.32 -6.15
C PRO A 331 14.92 -2.97 -4.72
N MET A 332 14.24 -2.02 -4.08
CA MET A 332 14.45 -1.74 -2.66
C MET A 332 13.94 -2.89 -1.78
N SER A 333 14.68 -3.26 -0.73
CA SER A 333 14.25 -4.32 0.18
C SER A 333 12.99 -3.93 0.96
N ALA A 334 12.05 -4.87 1.12
CA ALA A 334 10.86 -4.65 1.95
C ALA A 334 11.19 -4.27 3.41
N PRO A 335 12.18 -4.89 4.10
CA PRO A 335 12.58 -4.47 5.44
C PRO A 335 13.01 -3.01 5.52
N TYR A 336 13.71 -2.49 4.50
CA TYR A 336 14.08 -1.08 4.43
C TYR A 336 12.84 -0.18 4.36
N LEU A 337 11.85 -0.57 3.54
CA LEU A 337 10.63 0.21 3.32
C LEU A 337 9.62 0.14 4.49
N TYR A 338 9.76 -0.82 5.41
CA TYR A 338 8.99 -0.85 6.66
C TYR A 338 9.53 0.11 7.72
N VAL A 339 10.80 0.55 7.61
CA VAL A 339 11.34 1.58 8.50
C VAL A 339 10.75 2.92 8.10
N THR A 340 10.04 3.55 9.03
CA THR A 340 9.33 4.82 8.84
C THR A 340 10.19 5.89 8.16
N ASP A 341 11.37 6.18 8.71
CA ASP A 341 12.22 7.27 8.22
C ASP A 341 12.74 7.02 6.80
N ASN A 342 13.08 5.75 6.51
CA ASN A 342 13.50 5.28 5.21
C ASN A 342 12.36 5.33 4.19
N ASN A 343 11.13 5.03 4.62
CA ASN A 343 9.97 5.09 3.77
C ASN A 343 9.61 6.53 3.37
N ILE A 344 9.69 7.47 4.33
CA ILE A 344 9.50 8.91 4.07
C ILE A 344 10.58 9.43 3.12
N GLU A 345 11.84 9.03 3.32
CA GLU A 345 12.93 9.34 2.39
C GLU A 345 12.62 8.80 0.99
N ALA A 346 12.27 7.52 0.87
CA ALA A 346 12.00 6.89 -0.41
C ALA A 346 10.80 7.51 -1.15
N GLY A 347 9.69 7.76 -0.47
CA GLY A 347 8.53 8.41 -1.10
C GLY A 347 8.79 9.86 -1.51
N THR A 348 9.53 10.61 -0.70
CA THR A 348 9.90 11.99 -1.04
C THR A 348 10.90 12.03 -2.19
N ALA A 349 11.88 11.13 -2.18
CA ALA A 349 12.81 10.90 -3.29
C ALA A 349 12.07 10.60 -4.59
N TYR A 350 11.06 9.72 -4.55
CA TYR A 350 10.27 9.37 -5.73
C TYR A 350 9.43 10.55 -6.24
N LEU A 351 8.82 11.36 -5.37
CA LEU A 351 8.17 12.62 -5.76
C LEU A 351 9.14 13.57 -6.49
N ASN A 352 10.39 13.66 -6.04
CA ASN A 352 11.42 14.44 -6.73
C ASN A 352 11.81 13.85 -8.08
N ILE A 353 11.94 12.53 -8.20
CA ILE A 353 12.18 11.86 -9.49
C ILE A 353 11.06 12.21 -10.48
N LEU A 354 9.80 12.15 -10.03
CA LEU A 354 8.65 12.55 -10.85
C LEU A 354 8.77 14.02 -11.28
N ASP A 355 9.07 14.94 -10.38
CA ASP A 355 9.17 16.38 -10.66
C ASP A 355 10.36 16.75 -11.57
N LYS A 356 11.56 16.32 -11.20
CA LYS A 356 12.83 16.79 -11.78
C LYS A 356 13.33 15.92 -12.93
N ARG A 357 12.91 14.66 -13.01
CA ARG A 357 13.30 13.74 -14.09
C ARG A 357 12.16 13.57 -15.07
N TYR A 358 11.10 12.87 -14.67
CA TYR A 358 10.05 12.42 -15.60
C TYR A 358 9.23 13.58 -16.15
N LEU A 359 8.73 14.45 -15.28
CA LEU A 359 7.79 15.52 -15.66
C LEU A 359 8.46 16.90 -15.80
N SER A 360 9.79 16.93 -15.82
CA SER A 360 10.62 18.14 -15.88
C SER A 360 10.34 19.06 -17.07
N LYS A 361 9.75 18.52 -18.15
CA LYS A 361 9.39 19.27 -19.37
C LYS A 361 8.06 20.01 -19.25
N ILE A 362 7.27 19.76 -18.20
CA ILE A 362 6.05 20.52 -17.90
C ILE A 362 6.47 21.81 -17.19
N GLN A 363 6.17 22.96 -17.77
CA GLN A 363 6.70 24.26 -17.32
C GLN A 363 5.89 24.86 -16.18
N ASN A 364 4.55 24.82 -16.30
CA ASN A 364 3.68 25.36 -15.27
C ASN A 364 3.75 24.48 -14.01
N PRO A 365 4.15 25.03 -12.84
CA PRO A 365 4.36 24.23 -11.63
C PRO A 365 3.06 23.62 -11.08
N ILE A 366 1.91 24.28 -11.27
CA ILE A 366 0.61 23.75 -10.84
C ILE A 366 0.21 22.56 -11.73
N SER A 367 0.29 22.72 -13.06
CA SER A 367 0.05 21.61 -14.00
C SER A 367 1.00 20.44 -13.73
N ARG A 368 2.28 20.72 -13.48
CA ARG A 368 3.28 19.70 -13.14
C ARG A 368 2.93 18.99 -11.83
N LYS A 369 2.48 19.71 -10.79
CA LYS A 369 2.01 19.11 -9.53
C LYS A 369 0.83 18.15 -9.75
N TYR A 370 -0.17 18.52 -10.55
CA TYR A 370 -1.28 17.62 -10.88
C TYR A 370 -0.79 16.34 -11.57
N CYS A 371 0.13 16.49 -12.53
CA CYS A 371 0.75 15.35 -13.19
C CYS A 371 1.61 14.50 -12.25
N ILE A 372 2.35 15.09 -11.31
CA ILE A 372 3.14 14.36 -10.30
C ILE A 372 2.23 13.52 -9.42
N ILE A 373 1.15 14.10 -8.88
CA ILE A 373 0.19 13.39 -8.03
C ILE A 373 -0.43 12.21 -8.78
N ALA A 374 -0.88 12.43 -10.02
CA ALA A 374 -1.44 11.37 -10.85
C ALA A 374 -0.38 10.27 -11.13
N ALA A 375 0.83 10.67 -11.54
CA ALA A 375 1.92 9.75 -11.87
C ALA A 375 2.43 8.94 -10.68
N TYR A 376 2.37 9.49 -9.46
CA TYR A 376 2.71 8.77 -8.23
C TYR A 376 1.85 7.50 -8.09
N ASN A 377 0.55 7.62 -8.34
CA ASN A 377 -0.37 6.48 -8.26
C ASN A 377 -0.37 5.60 -9.53
N THR A 378 -0.33 6.19 -10.73
CA THR A 378 -0.57 5.46 -11.99
C THR A 378 0.61 5.31 -12.94
N GLY A 379 1.74 5.96 -12.69
CA GLY A 379 2.89 6.04 -13.61
C GLY A 379 2.82 7.22 -14.58
N ALA A 380 3.98 7.72 -15.00
CA ALA A 380 4.09 8.92 -15.83
C ALA A 380 3.62 8.68 -17.28
N GLY A 381 3.80 7.49 -17.84
CA GLY A 381 3.36 7.18 -19.21
C GLY A 381 1.85 7.17 -19.33
N ASN A 382 1.12 6.68 -18.32
CA ASN A 382 -0.33 6.80 -18.23
C ASN A 382 -0.82 8.25 -18.17
N VAL A 383 -0.08 9.13 -17.47
CA VAL A 383 -0.33 10.58 -17.53
C VAL A 383 -0.07 11.11 -18.95
N ALA A 384 0.96 10.63 -19.64
CA ALA A 384 1.24 11.03 -21.03
C ALA A 384 0.10 10.66 -21.99
N ARG A 385 -0.45 9.45 -21.87
CA ARG A 385 -1.54 8.92 -22.71
C ARG A 385 -2.79 9.78 -22.68
N VAL A 386 -3.08 10.43 -21.55
CA VAL A 386 -4.20 11.39 -21.44
C VAL A 386 -4.09 12.54 -22.45
N PHE A 387 -2.88 12.99 -22.75
CA PHE A 387 -2.65 14.15 -23.61
C PHE A 387 -2.25 13.76 -25.03
N ASN A 388 -1.67 12.58 -25.23
CA ASN A 388 -1.20 12.12 -26.53
C ASN A 388 -2.34 11.49 -27.34
N ALA A 389 -2.73 12.13 -28.45
CA ALA A 389 -3.82 11.64 -29.32
C ALA A 389 -3.54 10.27 -29.99
N ASP A 390 -2.26 9.86 -30.07
CA ASP A 390 -1.82 8.57 -30.60
C ASP A 390 -1.73 7.47 -29.52
N ASP A 391 -2.20 7.75 -28.30
CA ASP A 391 -2.11 6.87 -27.13
C ASP A 391 -0.67 6.50 -26.74
N SER A 392 0.32 7.27 -27.21
CA SER A 392 1.73 7.01 -26.88
C SER A 392 2.07 7.42 -25.44
N ARG A 393 3.02 6.72 -24.83
CA ARG A 393 3.55 6.99 -23.47
C ARG A 393 4.63 8.09 -23.43
N SER A 394 4.82 8.83 -24.52
CA SER A 394 5.90 9.82 -24.63
C SER A 394 5.62 11.06 -23.78
N ILE A 395 6.35 11.19 -22.67
CA ILE A 395 6.26 12.38 -21.79
C ILE A 395 6.63 13.66 -22.54
N ILE A 396 7.60 13.60 -23.45
CA ILE A 396 8.05 14.76 -24.21
C ILE A 396 6.93 15.28 -25.13
N LYS A 397 6.18 14.39 -25.79
CA LYS A 397 5.02 14.79 -26.60
C LYS A 397 3.92 15.36 -25.71
N ALA A 398 3.59 14.68 -24.62
CA ALA A 398 2.54 15.10 -23.69
C ALA A 398 2.85 16.47 -23.09
N ALA A 399 4.09 16.71 -22.68
CA ALA A 399 4.53 17.98 -22.11
C ALA A 399 4.29 19.17 -23.06
N LYS A 400 4.46 19.00 -24.38
CA LYS A 400 4.15 20.07 -25.36
C LYS A 400 2.68 20.47 -25.32
N ILE A 401 1.80 19.48 -25.18
CA ILE A 401 0.35 19.69 -25.11
C ILE A 401 -0.02 20.29 -23.76
N ILE A 402 0.46 19.71 -22.66
CA ILE A 402 0.23 20.20 -21.30
C ILE A 402 0.66 21.66 -21.16
N ASN A 403 1.81 22.05 -21.71
CA ASN A 403 2.32 23.43 -21.67
C ASN A 403 1.48 24.43 -22.48
N SER A 404 0.57 23.96 -23.33
CA SER A 404 -0.39 24.81 -24.06
C SER A 404 -1.74 24.98 -23.35
N LEU A 405 -1.94 24.27 -22.23
CA LEU A 405 -3.18 24.26 -21.47
C LEU A 405 -3.03 25.07 -20.17
N SER A 406 -4.15 25.61 -19.68
CA SER A 406 -4.20 26.13 -18.32
C SER A 406 -4.20 24.97 -17.30
N PRO A 407 -3.77 25.21 -16.05
CA PRO A 407 -3.82 24.17 -15.01
C PRO A 407 -5.19 23.55 -14.80
N GLU A 408 -6.27 24.33 -14.93
CA GLU A 408 -7.66 23.86 -14.78
C GLU A 408 -8.01 22.86 -15.90
N ASN A 409 -7.58 23.13 -17.13
CA ASN A 409 -7.79 22.23 -18.26
C ASN A 409 -6.94 20.96 -18.16
N VAL A 410 -5.72 21.06 -17.60
CA VAL A 410 -4.89 19.89 -17.31
C VAL A 410 -5.56 19.01 -16.26
N LEU A 411 -6.04 19.59 -15.17
CA LEU A 411 -6.77 18.88 -14.12
C LEU A 411 -8.01 18.18 -14.68
N ALA A 412 -8.85 18.92 -15.41
CA ALA A 412 -10.06 18.36 -16.03
C ALA A 412 -9.77 17.23 -17.03
N ALA A 413 -8.66 17.30 -17.76
CA ALA A 413 -8.24 16.23 -18.66
C ALA A 413 -7.82 14.97 -17.89
N LEU A 414 -7.05 15.12 -16.81
CA LEU A 414 -6.66 14.01 -15.93
C LEU A 414 -7.89 13.35 -15.29
N ASP A 415 -8.78 14.14 -14.69
CA ASP A 415 -9.98 13.64 -14.03
C ASP A 415 -10.90 12.86 -14.97
N LYS A 416 -11.00 13.30 -16.23
CA LYS A 416 -11.87 12.66 -17.21
C LYS A 416 -11.26 11.41 -17.85
N SER A 417 -9.97 11.48 -18.20
CA SER A 417 -9.37 10.58 -19.19
C SER A 417 -8.33 9.62 -18.63
N LEU A 418 -7.98 9.71 -17.35
CA LEU A 418 -7.14 8.70 -16.71
C LEU A 418 -7.78 7.30 -16.82
N PRO A 419 -6.99 6.25 -17.10
CA PRO A 419 -7.52 4.93 -17.43
C PRO A 419 -8.19 4.21 -16.25
N TYR A 420 -7.79 4.53 -15.01
CA TYR A 420 -8.29 3.88 -13.80
C TYR A 420 -9.10 4.86 -12.95
N ASP A 421 -10.30 4.44 -12.53
CA ASP A 421 -11.15 5.27 -11.68
C ASP A 421 -10.50 5.53 -10.32
N GLU A 422 -9.78 4.56 -9.76
CA GLU A 422 -9.03 4.74 -8.51
C GLU A 422 -8.03 5.90 -8.60
N THR A 423 -7.33 6.06 -9.73
CA THR A 423 -6.38 7.16 -9.94
C THR A 423 -7.07 8.53 -9.97
N LYS A 424 -8.26 8.62 -10.59
CA LYS A 424 -9.04 9.86 -10.61
C LYS A 424 -9.40 10.30 -9.18
N HIS A 425 -9.86 9.34 -8.36
CA HIS A 425 -10.18 9.59 -6.96
C HIS A 425 -8.92 9.89 -6.14
N TYR A 426 -7.77 9.31 -6.50
CA TYR A 426 -6.51 9.58 -5.84
C TYR A 426 -6.07 11.04 -6.00
N LEU A 427 -6.13 11.59 -7.22
CA LEU A 427 -5.78 12.98 -7.50
C LEU A 427 -6.62 13.96 -6.66
N ASP A 428 -7.95 13.77 -6.67
CA ASP A 428 -8.87 14.60 -5.87
C ASP A 428 -8.60 14.47 -4.36
N LYS A 429 -8.39 13.24 -3.86
CA LYS A 429 -8.08 12.99 -2.45
C LYS A 429 -6.80 13.71 -2.01
N VAL A 430 -5.72 13.61 -2.78
CA VAL A 430 -4.44 14.26 -2.44
C VAL A 430 -4.60 15.78 -2.46
N LEU A 431 -5.23 16.35 -3.50
CA LEU A 431 -5.43 17.81 -3.59
C LEU A 431 -6.32 18.34 -2.47
N THR A 432 -7.33 17.58 -2.06
CA THR A 432 -8.20 17.94 -0.93
C THR A 432 -7.44 17.85 0.39
N ARG A 433 -6.64 16.80 0.61
CA ARG A 433 -5.84 16.62 1.83
C ARG A 433 -4.68 17.60 1.93
N GLU A 434 -4.05 18.00 0.83
CA GLU A 434 -2.97 18.99 0.81
C GLU A 434 -3.39 20.29 1.50
N LYS A 435 -4.63 20.73 1.30
CA LYS A 435 -5.20 21.93 1.95
C LYS A 435 -5.17 21.86 3.49
N LEU A 436 -5.14 20.66 4.08
CA LEU A 436 -5.05 20.47 5.53
C LEU A 436 -3.65 20.75 6.08
N TYR A 437 -2.62 20.71 5.21
CA TYR A 437 -1.21 20.77 5.54
C TYR A 437 -0.50 21.99 4.94
N ILE A 438 -1.21 22.84 4.21
CA ILE A 438 -0.72 24.17 3.84
C ILE A 438 -0.70 24.99 5.14
N ALA A 439 0.48 25.49 5.52
CA ALA A 439 0.58 26.40 6.64
C ALA A 439 -0.33 27.61 6.38
N PRO A 440 -1.21 28.01 7.31
CA PRO A 440 -1.96 29.24 7.13
C PRO A 440 -0.98 30.40 6.95
N GLU A 441 -1.14 31.16 5.86
CA GLU A 441 -0.46 32.44 5.72
C GLU A 441 -0.81 33.29 6.95
N GLU A 442 0.23 33.71 7.67
CA GLU A 442 0.21 34.42 8.95
C GLU A 442 0.06 33.55 10.23
N GLY A 443 1.21 33.24 10.86
CA GLY A 443 1.31 33.35 12.32
C GLY A 443 1.67 32.12 13.15
N ILE A 444 1.93 30.93 12.58
CA ILE A 444 2.43 29.79 13.39
C ILE A 444 3.58 29.09 12.65
N ALA A 445 4.72 29.77 12.58
CA ALA A 445 5.97 29.20 12.05
C ALA A 445 6.69 28.26 13.06
N GLN A 446 6.01 27.62 14.01
CA GLN A 446 6.73 26.84 15.04
C GLN A 446 6.13 25.50 15.52
N LYS A 447 4.95 25.03 15.08
CA LYS A 447 4.41 23.77 15.65
C LYS A 447 3.61 22.84 14.73
N LEU A 448 3.68 23.00 13.43
CA LEU A 448 3.33 21.96 12.45
C LEU A 448 4.49 21.86 11.46
#